data_AF-A0A955HWB1-F1
#
_entry.id   AF-A0A955HWB1-F1
#
_cell.length_a   1.000
_cell.length_b   1.000
_cell.length_c   1.000
_cell.angle_alpha   90.00
_cell.angle_beta   90.00
_cell.angle_gamma   90.00
#
_symmetry.space_group_name_H-M   'P 1'
#
loop_
_entity.id
_entity.type
_entity.pdbx_description
1 polymer ?
#
loop_
_entity_poly.entity_id
_entity_poly.type
_entity_poly.pdbx_seq_one_letter_code
_entity_poly.pdbx_strand_id
1 'polypeptide(L)'
;LSALFLLFGIGCFWLSLQKNATTLSVYDLRLRFSKPVLLLITSLALICAVLAKELALAGLGLYGLVLLLHMYQHRVKVRQMVRRYSLPLITISLLLILGISYAYIRQTSLNFDPNFDYSVIDPLYPTSILVRLLTFTRALPLYISTYGFPFLLHMDHTLPVLSNPLNPWTVLVLVSTFLAIGFASYELKKQKTVWFAFGATWFLLGLVPVSGIIPVNGLFYEHWLYLPSIGLSVCGLAILRVIGAAIFSNKQLAFLQKSYAEFRVYVPGLILVVLFFLTIRQNYLWGDQERFFAYTLRFSQSARLYNNLAMAQAEKGKMTQAVENYQKALEISPNYPQIYHNIGNILANQGQLENALQYYLKAIEVDPTFTFSYPKAMMLANGLHDASASDKILESANEYLSPESTQMLKTSSTR
;
A
#
# COMPACT_ATOMS: atom_id res chain seq x y z
N LEU A 1 -0.46 -6.85 11.36
CA LEU A 1 0.19 -8.04 11.98
C LEU A 1 1.58 -8.32 11.40
N SER A 2 1.75 -8.45 10.08
CA SER A 2 3.06 -8.63 9.41
C SER A 2 4.13 -7.63 9.87
N ALA A 3 3.76 -6.35 9.96
CA ALA A 3 4.62 -5.27 10.44
C ALA A 3 5.17 -5.49 11.85
N LEU A 4 4.32 -6.00 12.76
CA LEU A 4 4.71 -6.26 14.15
C LEU A 4 5.72 -7.39 14.23
N PHE A 5 5.49 -8.48 13.50
CA PHE A 5 6.46 -9.58 13.40
C PHE A 5 7.78 -9.09 12.81
N LEU A 6 7.75 -8.27 11.76
CA LEU A 6 8.97 -7.73 11.18
C LEU A 6 9.75 -6.84 12.16
N LEU A 7 9.07 -5.91 12.84
CA LEU A 7 9.71 -5.03 13.83
C LEU A 7 10.25 -5.81 15.02
N PHE A 8 9.52 -6.84 15.48
CA PHE A 8 9.97 -7.74 16.52
C PHE A 8 11.23 -8.52 16.10
N GLY A 9 11.25 -9.04 14.88
CA GLY A 9 12.42 -9.69 14.28
C GLY A 9 13.62 -8.74 14.18
N ILE A 10 13.41 -7.50 13.73
CA ILE A 10 14.44 -6.45 13.69
C ILE A 10 14.99 -6.14 15.10
N GLY A 11 14.12 -6.09 16.11
CA GLY A 11 14.54 -5.92 17.50
C GLY A 11 15.41 -7.09 17.99
N CYS A 12 15.01 -8.33 17.74
CA CYS A 12 15.79 -9.52 18.08
C CYS A 12 17.14 -9.55 17.34
N PHE A 13 17.14 -9.18 16.06
CA PHE A 13 18.35 -9.06 15.26
C PHE A 13 19.30 -8.02 15.84
N TRP A 14 18.80 -6.82 16.17
CA TRP A 14 19.60 -5.78 16.82
C TRP A 14 20.24 -6.25 18.13
N LEU A 15 19.47 -6.94 18.96
CA LEU A 15 19.96 -7.53 20.20
C LEU A 15 21.08 -8.55 19.95
N SER A 16 20.97 -9.36 18.89
CA SER A 16 22.01 -10.34 18.54
C SER A 16 23.37 -9.71 18.20
N LEU A 17 23.38 -8.46 17.72
CA LEU A 17 24.59 -7.71 17.36
C LEU A 17 25.37 -7.22 18.58
N GLN A 18 24.74 -7.11 19.75
CA GLN A 18 25.35 -6.58 20.97
C GLN A 18 26.50 -7.46 21.47
N LYS A 19 27.50 -6.83 22.12
CA LYS A 19 28.70 -7.53 22.59
C LYS A 19 28.43 -8.44 23.79
N ASN A 20 27.59 -8.01 24.72
CA ASN A 20 27.28 -8.71 25.97
C ASN A 20 25.97 -9.50 25.86
N ALA A 21 25.79 -10.52 26.70
CA ALA A 21 24.55 -11.28 26.80
C ALA A 21 23.36 -10.33 27.03
N THR A 22 22.38 -10.42 26.14
CA THR A 22 21.23 -9.53 26.13
C THR A 22 20.23 -9.99 27.17
N THR A 23 20.11 -9.21 28.23
CA THR A 23 19.01 -9.32 29.18
C THR A 23 17.88 -8.45 28.66
N LEU A 24 16.76 -9.07 28.27
CA LEU A 24 15.52 -8.34 28.06
C LEU A 24 14.85 -8.24 29.43
N SER A 25 14.68 -7.01 29.92
CA SER A 25 13.88 -6.75 31.12
C SER A 25 12.46 -6.41 30.67
N VAL A 26 11.49 -7.21 31.09
CA VAL A 26 10.07 -6.94 30.90
C VAL A 26 9.47 -6.92 32.30
N TYR A 27 9.23 -5.70 32.81
CA TYR A 27 8.96 -5.47 34.23
C TYR A 27 10.06 -6.11 35.11
N ASP A 28 9.69 -7.02 36.01
CA ASP A 28 10.64 -7.71 36.90
C ASP A 28 11.28 -8.96 36.26
N LEU A 29 10.78 -9.40 35.10
CA LEU A 29 11.31 -10.59 34.43
C LEU A 29 12.58 -10.24 33.64
N ARG A 30 13.70 -10.90 33.99
CA ARG A 30 14.97 -10.79 33.25
C ARG A 30 15.18 -12.04 32.39
N LEU A 31 14.83 -11.95 31.11
CA LEU A 31 15.07 -13.03 30.15
C LEU A 31 16.46 -12.87 29.54
N ARG A 32 17.26 -13.95 29.57
CA ARG A 32 18.56 -14.01 28.91
C ARG A 32 18.45 -14.86 27.65
N PHE A 33 18.79 -14.29 26.52
CA PHE A 33 18.82 -15.02 25.25
C PHE A 33 20.25 -15.16 24.72
N SER A 34 20.56 -16.32 24.17
CA SER A 34 21.78 -16.51 23.39
C SER A 34 21.62 -15.91 21.99
N LYS A 35 22.73 -15.52 21.36
CA LYS A 35 22.70 -14.95 20.00
C LYS A 35 22.07 -15.89 18.96
N PRO A 36 22.35 -17.20 18.95
CA PRO A 36 21.69 -18.13 18.02
C PRO A 36 20.17 -18.16 18.22
N VAL A 37 19.69 -18.12 19.47
CA VAL A 37 18.25 -18.10 19.76
C VAL A 37 17.60 -16.81 19.24
N LEU A 38 18.23 -15.65 19.44
CA LEU A 38 17.72 -14.38 18.90
C LEU A 38 17.66 -14.38 17.37
N LEU A 39 18.65 -14.97 16.70
CA LEU A 39 18.66 -15.09 15.23
C LEU A 39 17.64 -16.11 14.73
N LEU A 40 17.41 -17.20 15.47
CA LEU A 40 16.32 -18.13 15.18
C LEU A 40 14.95 -17.43 15.29
N ILE A 41 14.73 -16.68 16.36
CA ILE A 41 13.52 -15.87 16.55
C ILE A 41 13.39 -14.84 15.42
N THR A 42 14.48 -14.20 15.03
CA THR A 42 14.52 -13.27 13.88
C THR A 42 14.03 -13.95 12.59
N SER A 43 14.55 -15.14 12.29
CA SER A 43 14.15 -15.92 11.12
C SER A 43 12.67 -16.32 11.19
N LEU A 44 12.20 -16.84 12.32
CA LEU A 44 10.80 -17.21 12.52
C LEU A 44 9.86 -16.01 12.38
N ALA A 45 10.24 -14.87 12.95
CA ALA A 45 9.48 -13.63 12.84
C ALA A 45 9.40 -13.14 11.39
N LEU A 46 10.49 -13.25 10.61
CA LEU A 46 10.41 -12.92 9.19
C LEU A 46 9.55 -13.91 8.41
N ILE A 47 9.65 -15.23 8.66
CA ILE A 47 8.79 -16.22 8.03
C ILE A 47 7.31 -15.90 8.30
N CYS A 48 6.95 -15.57 9.55
CA CYS A 48 5.60 -15.14 9.90
C CYS A 48 5.21 -13.84 9.17
N ALA A 49 6.13 -12.88 9.05
CA ALA A 49 5.89 -11.65 8.30
C ALA A 49 5.70 -11.92 6.79
N VAL A 50 6.43 -12.88 6.22
CA VAL A 50 6.31 -13.33 4.82
C VAL A 50 4.96 -13.98 4.57
N LEU A 51 4.54 -14.89 5.45
CA LEU A 51 3.24 -15.55 5.37
C LEU A 51 2.07 -14.55 5.48
N ALA A 52 2.26 -13.47 6.24
CA ALA A 52 1.27 -12.40 6.40
C ALA A 52 1.25 -11.35 5.25
N LYS A 53 1.89 -11.66 4.11
CA LYS A 53 2.01 -10.88 2.85
C LYS A 53 2.94 -9.65 2.87
N GLU A 54 3.56 -9.44 1.71
CA GLU A 54 4.39 -8.36 1.10
C GLU A 54 5.52 -7.66 1.86
N LEU A 55 5.46 -7.55 3.18
CA LEU A 55 6.52 -6.87 3.94
C LEU A 55 7.86 -7.62 3.95
N ALA A 56 7.86 -8.88 3.48
CA ALA A 56 9.04 -9.72 3.33
C ALA A 56 10.17 -9.03 2.55
N LEU A 57 9.83 -8.39 1.43
CA LEU A 57 10.81 -7.75 0.54
C LEU A 57 11.47 -6.54 1.21
N ALA A 58 10.69 -5.76 1.95
CA ALA A 58 11.22 -4.66 2.75
C ALA A 58 12.14 -5.19 3.87
N GLY A 59 11.74 -6.27 4.53
CA GLY A 59 12.47 -6.81 5.68
C GLY A 59 13.94 -7.12 5.42
N LEU A 60 14.27 -7.65 4.24
CA LEU A 60 15.66 -7.99 3.86
C LEU A 60 16.57 -6.76 3.85
N GLY A 61 16.12 -5.70 3.20
CA GLY A 61 16.85 -4.44 3.16
C GLY A 61 16.98 -3.83 4.56
N LEU A 62 15.94 -3.95 5.38
CA LEU A 62 15.92 -3.37 6.73
C LEU A 62 16.91 -4.05 7.69
N TYR A 63 17.04 -5.39 7.66
CA TYR A 63 18.06 -6.08 8.45
C TYR A 63 19.49 -5.66 8.06
N GLY A 64 19.75 -5.56 6.74
CA GLY A 64 21.01 -5.06 6.21
C GLY A 64 21.30 -3.62 6.66
N LEU A 65 20.30 -2.75 6.57
CA LEU A 65 20.38 -1.35 7.02
C LEU A 65 20.70 -1.24 8.52
N VAL A 66 20.07 -2.07 9.34
CA VAL A 66 20.31 -2.12 10.80
C VAL A 66 21.73 -2.61 11.13
N LEU A 67 22.23 -3.62 10.40
CA LEU A 67 23.62 -4.07 10.53
C LEU A 67 24.61 -2.96 10.15
N LEU A 68 24.38 -2.25 9.04
CA LEU A 68 25.22 -1.14 8.60
C LEU A 68 25.25 0.00 9.63
N LEU A 69 24.08 0.36 10.19
CA LEU A 69 23.99 1.35 11.26
C LEU A 69 24.82 0.92 12.48
N HIS A 70 24.69 -0.34 12.90
CA HIS A 70 25.43 -0.87 14.04
C HIS A 70 26.96 -0.86 13.81
N MET A 71 27.40 -1.28 12.61
CA MET A 71 28.81 -1.22 12.22
C MET A 71 29.36 0.20 12.24
N TYR A 72 28.57 1.16 11.73
CA TYR A 72 28.93 2.58 11.75
C TYR A 72 29.09 3.10 13.19
N GLN A 73 28.12 2.84 14.06
CA GLN A 73 28.15 3.28 15.47
C GLN A 73 29.35 2.72 16.24
N HIS A 74 29.75 1.49 15.95
CA HIS A 74 30.91 0.85 16.60
C HIS A 74 32.22 0.95 15.82
N ARG A 75 32.26 1.76 14.75
CA ARG A 75 33.44 1.98 13.89
C ARG A 75 34.09 0.68 13.42
N VAL A 76 33.28 -0.33 13.12
CA VAL A 76 33.77 -1.64 12.65
C VAL A 76 34.19 -1.55 11.19
N LYS A 77 35.45 -1.91 10.91
CA LYS A 77 35.95 -1.95 9.52
C LYS A 77 35.33 -3.13 8.77
N VAL A 78 35.09 -2.98 7.46
CA VAL A 78 34.52 -4.02 6.59
C VAL A 78 35.29 -5.34 6.67
N ARG A 79 36.63 -5.30 6.74
CA ARG A 79 37.48 -6.51 6.87
C ARG A 79 37.21 -7.33 8.14
N GLN A 80 36.68 -6.69 9.20
CA GLN A 80 36.34 -7.36 10.46
C GLN A 80 34.88 -7.86 10.49
N MET A 81 34.07 -7.46 9.50
CA MET A 81 32.65 -7.73 9.43
C MET A 81 32.35 -9.23 9.45
N VAL A 82 32.98 -9.99 8.56
CA VAL A 82 32.78 -11.44 8.44
C VAL A 82 33.16 -12.15 9.74
N ARG A 83 34.29 -11.78 10.35
CA ARG A 83 34.76 -12.39 11.60
C ARG A 83 33.85 -12.08 12.80
N ARG A 84 33.30 -10.87 12.88
CA ARG A 84 32.54 -10.40 14.05
C ARG A 84 31.04 -10.67 13.95
N TYR A 85 30.50 -10.73 12.73
CA TYR A 85 29.07 -10.82 12.44
C TYR A 85 28.75 -11.97 11.49
N SER A 86 29.54 -13.05 11.47
CA SER A 86 29.31 -14.23 10.61
C SER A 86 27.90 -14.80 10.75
N LEU A 87 27.41 -15.00 11.98
CA LEU A 87 26.10 -15.59 12.23
C LEU A 87 24.95 -14.66 11.77
N PRO A 88 24.93 -13.35 12.13
CA PRO A 88 23.99 -12.39 11.52
C PRO A 88 24.04 -12.32 9.99
N LEU A 89 25.24 -12.42 9.40
CA LEU A 89 25.41 -12.42 7.94
C LEU A 89 24.79 -13.64 7.29
N ILE A 90 25.03 -14.84 7.86
CA ILE A 90 24.41 -16.09 7.40
C ILE A 90 22.90 -15.95 7.48
N THR A 91 22.37 -15.43 8.60
CA THR A 91 20.93 -15.18 8.75
C THR A 91 20.42 -14.26 7.65
N ILE A 92 21.03 -13.08 7.42
CA ILE A 92 20.61 -12.17 6.34
C ILE A 92 20.64 -12.87 4.97
N SER A 93 21.69 -13.63 4.67
CA SER A 93 21.82 -14.34 3.39
C SER A 93 20.72 -15.38 3.19
N LEU A 94 20.39 -16.16 4.22
CA LEU A 94 19.29 -17.15 4.16
C LEU A 94 17.94 -16.46 3.97
N LEU A 95 17.70 -15.36 4.67
CA LEU A 95 16.48 -14.57 4.50
C LEU A 95 16.42 -13.98 3.09
N LEU A 96 17.54 -13.53 2.53
CA LEU A 96 17.62 -12.99 1.18
C LEU A 96 17.25 -14.03 0.12
N ILE A 97 17.74 -15.26 0.27
CA ILE A 97 17.33 -16.40 -0.58
C ILE A 97 15.82 -16.60 -0.47
N LEU A 98 15.26 -16.67 0.75
CA LEU A 98 13.82 -16.85 0.96
C LEU A 98 12.99 -15.75 0.29
N GLY A 99 13.40 -14.48 0.43
CA GLY A 99 12.66 -13.37 -0.17
C GLY A 99 12.78 -13.31 -1.69
N ILE A 100 13.92 -13.68 -2.27
CA ILE A 100 14.07 -13.83 -3.73
C ILE A 100 13.20 -14.97 -4.24
N SER A 101 13.23 -16.13 -3.58
CA SER A 101 12.37 -17.27 -3.93
C SER A 101 10.88 -16.90 -3.84
N TYR A 102 10.47 -16.15 -2.81
CA TYR A 102 9.11 -15.65 -2.69
C TYR A 102 8.74 -14.68 -3.81
N ALA A 103 9.62 -13.73 -4.16
CA ALA A 103 9.39 -12.81 -5.28
C ALA A 103 9.22 -13.56 -6.60
N TYR A 104 10.07 -14.56 -6.84
CA TYR A 104 10.02 -15.39 -8.04
C TYR A 104 8.71 -16.21 -8.10
N ILE A 105 8.35 -16.91 -7.03
CA ILE A 105 7.08 -17.65 -6.95
C ILE A 105 5.91 -16.70 -7.16
N ARG A 106 5.94 -15.52 -6.56
CA ARG A 106 4.85 -14.55 -6.74
C ARG A 106 4.73 -14.11 -8.20
N GLN A 107 5.84 -13.98 -8.91
CA GLN A 107 5.84 -13.63 -10.32
C GLN A 107 5.28 -14.75 -11.23
N THR A 108 5.38 -16.01 -10.81
CA THR A 108 4.96 -17.17 -11.60
C THR A 108 3.61 -17.79 -11.17
N SER A 109 3.24 -17.69 -9.89
CA SER A 109 2.01 -18.25 -9.31
C SER A 109 0.83 -17.29 -9.39
N LEU A 110 1.09 -15.98 -9.28
CA LEU A 110 0.21 -15.01 -9.90
C LEU A 110 0.59 -15.06 -11.38
N ASN A 111 -0.04 -15.96 -12.14
CA ASN A 111 -0.29 -15.62 -13.53
C ASN A 111 -0.94 -14.24 -13.45
N PHE A 112 -0.16 -13.19 -13.73
CA PHE A 112 -0.70 -11.88 -14.07
C PHE A 112 -1.34 -12.05 -15.44
N ASP A 113 -2.33 -12.93 -15.49
CA ASP A 113 -3.21 -13.08 -16.61
C ASP A 113 -3.80 -11.69 -16.78
N PRO A 114 -3.59 -11.02 -17.92
CA PRO A 114 -4.25 -9.74 -18.20
C PRO A 114 -5.78 -9.83 -18.03
N ASN A 115 -6.31 -11.06 -17.97
CA ASN A 115 -7.71 -11.41 -17.84
C ASN A 115 -8.23 -11.52 -16.38
N PHE A 116 -7.39 -11.43 -15.35
CA PHE A 116 -7.92 -11.25 -13.99
C PHE A 116 -8.37 -9.80 -13.83
N ASP A 117 -9.66 -9.62 -14.10
CA ASP A 117 -10.45 -8.40 -14.09
C ASP A 117 -10.06 -7.44 -12.96
N TYR A 118 -9.20 -6.52 -13.34
CA TYR A 118 -9.35 -5.14 -12.97
C TYR A 118 -9.44 -4.35 -14.27
N SER A 119 -10.63 -4.29 -14.86
CA SER A 119 -11.02 -3.46 -16.00
C SER A 119 -10.66 -1.95 -15.92
N VAL A 120 -9.85 -1.53 -14.92
CA VAL A 120 -9.25 -0.19 -14.79
C VAL A 120 -7.81 -0.21 -14.22
N ILE A 121 -7.11 -1.35 -14.00
CA ILE A 121 -5.72 -1.27 -13.52
C ILE A 121 -4.75 -0.98 -14.66
N ASP A 122 -4.23 0.23 -14.57
CA ASP A 122 -3.12 0.89 -15.26
C ASP A 122 -2.26 0.03 -16.21
N PRO A 123 -2.01 0.51 -17.46
CA PRO A 123 -1.08 -0.10 -18.41
C PRO A 123 0.38 -0.09 -17.93
N LEU A 124 0.67 0.20 -16.66
CA LEU A 124 2.02 0.32 -16.13
C LEU A 124 2.74 -1.03 -15.97
N TYR A 125 2.07 -2.10 -15.56
CA TYR A 125 2.78 -3.36 -15.27
C TYR A 125 3.37 -4.07 -16.50
N PRO A 126 2.75 -3.99 -17.69
CA PRO A 126 3.37 -4.41 -18.93
C PRO A 126 4.55 -3.53 -19.38
N THR A 127 4.74 -2.34 -18.79
CA THR A 127 5.79 -1.39 -19.23
C THR A 127 7.17 -1.71 -18.66
N SER A 128 8.19 -1.11 -19.26
CA SER A 128 9.58 -1.32 -18.86
C SER A 128 9.84 -0.90 -17.40
N ILE A 129 10.86 -1.49 -16.78
CA ILE A 129 11.30 -1.12 -15.43
C ILE A 129 11.66 0.37 -15.32
N LEU A 130 12.16 0.96 -16.41
CA LEU A 130 12.48 2.39 -16.47
C LEU A 130 11.22 3.24 -16.33
N VAL A 131 10.15 2.93 -17.08
CA VAL A 131 8.87 3.65 -17.00
C VAL A 131 8.28 3.55 -15.58
N ARG A 132 8.40 2.38 -14.94
CA ARG A 132 7.99 2.20 -13.54
C ARG A 132 8.81 3.02 -12.55
N LEU A 133 10.14 3.05 -12.71
CA LEU A 133 11.03 3.89 -11.89
C LEU A 133 10.72 5.38 -12.06
N LEU A 134 10.49 5.83 -13.29
CA LEU A 134 10.09 7.19 -13.61
C LEU A 134 8.73 7.52 -12.98
N THR A 135 7.75 6.65 -13.13
CA THR A 135 6.41 6.82 -12.52
C THR A 135 6.49 6.85 -10.99
N PHE A 136 7.35 6.06 -10.37
CA PHE A 136 7.58 6.10 -8.92
C PHE A 136 8.08 7.47 -8.43
N THR A 137 8.83 8.22 -9.26
CA THR A 137 9.20 9.60 -8.88
C THR A 137 7.99 10.50 -8.68
N ARG A 138 6.86 10.23 -9.34
CA ARG A 138 5.59 10.95 -9.12
C ARG A 138 4.87 10.51 -7.85
N ALA A 139 4.96 9.24 -7.51
CA ALA A 139 4.36 8.65 -6.31
C ALA A 139 5.09 9.06 -5.03
N LEU A 140 6.42 9.22 -5.07
CA LEU A 140 7.24 9.50 -3.89
C LEU A 140 6.82 10.79 -3.14
N PRO A 141 6.60 11.95 -3.79
CA PRO A 141 6.04 13.13 -3.13
C PRO A 141 4.63 12.93 -2.58
N LEU A 142 3.80 12.09 -3.22
CA LEU A 142 2.46 11.77 -2.70
C LEU A 142 2.57 10.98 -1.39
N TYR A 143 3.49 10.01 -1.30
CA TYR A 143 3.73 9.29 -0.05
C TYR A 143 4.21 10.21 1.07
N ILE A 144 5.14 11.13 0.76
CA ILE A 144 5.66 12.10 1.74
C ILE A 144 4.57 13.07 2.18
N SER A 145 3.77 13.59 1.24
CA SER A 145 2.70 14.55 1.55
C SER A 145 1.53 13.91 2.30
N THR A 146 1.15 12.68 1.96
CA THR A 146 0.12 11.93 2.69
C THR A 146 0.50 11.76 4.16
N TYR A 147 1.78 11.51 4.44
CA TYR A 147 2.27 11.41 5.82
C TYR A 147 2.44 12.77 6.50
N GLY A 148 3.05 13.75 5.82
CA GLY A 148 3.39 15.05 6.41
C GLY A 148 2.21 16.02 6.53
N PHE A 149 1.20 15.89 5.68
CA PHE A 149 0.08 16.83 5.53
C PHE A 149 -1.27 16.11 5.37
N PRO A 150 -1.77 15.39 6.40
CA PRO A 150 -2.94 14.52 6.30
C PRO A 150 -4.29 15.28 6.35
N PHE A 151 -4.45 16.38 5.61
CA PHE A 151 -5.64 17.26 5.69
C PHE A 151 -6.78 16.92 4.71
N LEU A 152 -6.45 16.29 3.58
CA LEU A 152 -7.35 16.02 2.45
C LEU A 152 -7.17 14.57 1.95
N LEU A 153 -7.12 13.63 2.88
CA LEU A 153 -6.98 12.20 2.59
C LEU A 153 -8.22 11.66 1.87
N HIS A 154 -8.01 11.01 0.73
CA HIS A 154 -9.04 10.40 -0.12
C HIS A 154 -8.46 9.12 -0.74
N MET A 155 -9.34 8.19 -1.16
CA MET A 155 -8.91 6.86 -1.59
C MET A 155 -8.38 6.81 -3.04
N ASP A 156 -8.82 7.74 -3.90
CA ASP A 156 -8.61 7.65 -5.34
C ASP A 156 -7.44 8.52 -5.78
N HIS A 157 -6.34 7.88 -6.14
CA HIS A 157 -5.12 8.55 -6.55
C HIS A 157 -4.82 8.23 -8.01
N THR A 158 -5.07 9.18 -8.91
CA THR A 158 -4.68 9.04 -10.31
C THR A 158 -3.19 9.34 -10.46
N LEU A 159 -2.38 8.33 -10.76
CA LEU A 159 -0.96 8.48 -11.02
C LEU A 159 -0.69 8.41 -12.53
N PRO A 160 -0.29 9.52 -13.19
CA PRO A 160 0.05 9.47 -14.59
C PRO A 160 1.31 8.62 -14.80
N VAL A 161 1.26 7.72 -15.78
CA VAL A 161 2.42 6.94 -16.21
C VAL A 161 3.46 7.87 -16.83
N LEU A 162 4.68 7.86 -16.29
CA LEU A 162 5.78 8.69 -16.77
C LEU A 162 6.73 7.87 -17.63
N SER A 163 6.81 8.21 -18.92
CA SER A 163 7.74 7.60 -19.88
C SER A 163 8.97 8.46 -20.21
N ASN A 164 8.88 9.78 -20.00
CA ASN A 164 9.95 10.72 -20.32
C ASN A 164 10.81 11.04 -19.08
N PRO A 165 12.14 10.75 -19.09
CA PRO A 165 13.02 11.08 -17.97
C PRO A 165 13.20 12.59 -17.75
N LEU A 166 12.96 13.42 -18.77
CA LEU A 166 13.03 14.88 -18.69
C LEU A 166 11.71 15.52 -18.24
N ASN A 167 10.72 14.72 -17.80
CA ASN A 167 9.53 15.27 -17.20
C ASN A 167 9.92 16.17 -16.00
N PRO A 168 9.34 17.39 -15.88
CA PRO A 168 9.72 18.33 -14.82
C PRO A 168 9.65 17.75 -13.40
N TRP A 169 8.66 16.89 -13.13
CA TRP A 169 8.51 16.22 -11.83
C TRP A 169 9.63 15.23 -11.58
N THR A 170 9.96 14.41 -12.57
CA THR A 170 11.08 13.45 -12.49
C THR A 170 12.38 14.19 -12.20
N VAL A 171 12.67 15.26 -12.96
CA VAL A 171 13.88 16.06 -12.78
C VAL A 171 13.93 16.67 -11.38
N LEU A 172 12.83 17.28 -10.93
CA LEU A 172 12.74 17.88 -9.60
C LEU A 172 13.01 16.88 -8.47
N VAL A 173 12.43 15.69 -8.55
CA VAL A 173 12.61 14.64 -7.53
C VAL A 173 14.01 14.08 -7.56
N LEU A 174 14.59 13.85 -8.74
CA LEU A 174 15.98 13.39 -8.87
C LEU A 174 16.96 14.42 -8.30
N VAL A 175 16.84 15.69 -8.68
CA VAL A 175 17.68 16.78 -8.16
C VAL A 175 17.54 16.88 -6.64
N SER A 176 16.32 16.85 -6.12
CA SER A 176 16.06 16.89 -4.67
C SER A 176 16.69 15.69 -3.95
N THR A 177 16.64 14.50 -4.56
CA THR A 177 17.27 13.28 -4.04
C THR A 177 18.79 13.40 -4.04
N PHE A 178 19.40 13.91 -5.11
CA PHE A 178 20.85 14.16 -5.17
C PHE A 178 21.30 15.17 -4.12
N LEU A 179 20.55 16.26 -3.91
CA LEU A 179 20.83 17.24 -2.86
C LEU A 179 20.72 16.61 -1.47
N ALA A 180 19.69 15.80 -1.23
CA ALA A 180 19.52 15.08 0.03
C ALA A 180 20.67 14.08 0.29
N ILE A 181 21.14 13.36 -0.73
CA ILE A 181 22.30 12.46 -0.65
C ILE A 181 23.58 13.26 -0.39
N GLY A 182 23.77 14.39 -1.06
CA GLY A 182 24.91 15.29 -0.84
C GLY A 182 24.94 15.83 0.59
N PHE A 183 23.80 16.30 1.09
CA PHE A 183 23.63 16.74 2.48
C PHE A 183 23.90 15.60 3.47
N ALA A 184 23.32 14.43 3.27
CA ALA A 184 23.55 13.26 4.10
C ALA A 184 25.04 12.87 4.12
N SER A 185 25.72 12.88 2.97
CA SER A 185 27.14 12.57 2.85
C SER A 185 28.02 13.59 3.58
N TYR A 186 27.71 14.88 3.45
CA TYR A 186 28.38 15.97 4.17
C TYR A 186 28.24 15.81 5.69
N GLU A 187 27.04 15.52 6.17
CA GLU A 187 26.75 15.35 7.59
C GLU A 187 27.34 14.04 8.16
N LEU A 188 27.37 12.97 7.36
CA LEU A 188 28.06 11.71 7.70
C LEU A 188 29.56 11.92 7.89
N LYS A 189 30.19 12.78 7.06
CA LYS A 189 31.60 13.18 7.22
C LYS A 189 31.85 13.89 8.55
N LYS A 190 30.88 14.67 9.03
CA LYS A 190 30.94 15.34 10.34
C LYS A 190 30.52 14.44 11.52
N GLN A 191 30.10 13.20 11.27
CA GLN A 191 29.50 12.27 12.24
C GLN A 191 28.29 12.85 13.00
N LYS A 192 27.65 13.90 12.45
CA LYS A 192 26.58 14.61 13.17
C LYS A 192 25.22 13.93 13.01
N THR A 193 24.96 13.31 11.84
CA THR A 193 23.56 13.00 11.48
C THR A 193 23.37 11.72 10.66
N VAL A 194 23.94 10.57 11.10
CA VAL A 194 23.69 9.24 10.48
C VAL A 194 22.20 8.87 10.46
N TRP A 195 21.43 9.39 11.42
CA TRP A 195 20.02 9.08 11.58
C TRP A 195 19.16 9.58 10.41
N PHE A 196 19.51 10.70 9.77
CA PHE A 196 18.78 11.17 8.59
C PHE A 196 18.95 10.18 7.42
N ALA A 197 20.19 9.78 7.13
CA ALA A 197 20.47 8.80 6.08
C ALA A 197 19.80 7.45 6.36
N PHE A 198 19.85 7.00 7.63
CA PHE A 198 19.17 5.78 8.07
C PHE A 198 17.66 5.88 7.87
N GLY A 199 17.03 6.97 8.32
CA GLY A 199 15.59 7.19 8.18
C GLY A 199 15.14 7.26 6.72
N ALA A 200 15.90 7.95 5.86
CA ALA A 200 15.61 8.08 4.44
C ALA A 200 15.73 6.72 3.73
N THR A 201 16.77 5.94 4.04
CA THR A 201 16.95 4.59 3.50
C THR A 201 15.86 3.64 3.99
N TRP A 202 15.49 3.74 5.27
CA TRP A 202 14.38 2.97 5.84
C TRP A 202 13.07 3.27 5.12
N PHE A 203 12.76 4.55 4.88
CA PHE A 203 11.55 4.96 4.17
C PHE A 203 11.49 4.36 2.76
N LEU A 204 12.57 4.48 1.99
CA LEU A 204 12.65 3.94 0.63
C LEU A 204 12.55 2.40 0.61
N LEU A 205 13.26 1.71 1.50
CA LEU A 205 13.20 0.26 1.62
C LEU A 205 11.81 -0.24 2.04
N GLY A 206 11.16 0.49 2.96
CA GLY A 206 9.80 0.21 3.38
C GLY A 206 8.78 0.36 2.26
N LEU A 207 9.03 1.27 1.30
CA LEU A 207 8.16 1.50 0.15
C LEU A 207 8.33 0.47 -0.97
N VAL A 208 9.43 -0.29 -1.01
CA VAL A 208 9.71 -1.24 -2.11
C VAL A 208 8.50 -2.12 -2.49
N PRO A 209 7.78 -2.75 -1.54
CA PRO A 209 6.61 -3.58 -1.86
C PRO A 209 5.47 -2.81 -2.53
N VAL A 210 5.31 -1.52 -2.21
CA VAL A 210 4.20 -0.66 -2.67
C VAL A 210 4.64 0.46 -3.61
N SER A 211 5.85 0.35 -4.13
CA SER A 211 6.45 1.38 -4.99
C SER A 211 5.88 1.40 -6.40
N GLY A 212 5.10 0.39 -6.79
CA GLY A 212 4.72 0.17 -8.19
C GLY A 212 5.88 -0.26 -9.10
N ILE A 213 7.13 -0.27 -8.60
CA ILE A 213 8.31 -0.75 -9.33
C ILE A 213 8.25 -2.27 -9.46
N ILE A 214 8.00 -2.95 -8.33
CA ILE A 214 7.75 -4.38 -8.29
C ILE A 214 6.22 -4.56 -8.41
N PRO A 215 5.72 -5.40 -9.33
CA PRO A 215 4.29 -5.62 -9.54
C PRO A 215 3.74 -6.46 -8.39
N VAL A 216 3.44 -5.81 -7.28
CA VAL A 216 3.00 -6.51 -6.08
C VAL A 216 1.50 -6.28 -5.90
N ASN A 217 1.07 -5.02 -5.82
CA ASN A 217 -0.31 -4.56 -5.84
C ASN A 217 -0.27 -3.07 -6.21
N GLY A 218 -1.05 -2.62 -7.21
CA GLY A 218 -1.28 -1.24 -7.75
C GLY A 218 -0.15 -0.17 -7.71
N LEU A 219 -0.48 1.08 -8.07
CA LEU A 219 0.52 2.16 -8.20
C LEU A 219 0.80 2.92 -6.91
N PHE A 220 -0.19 3.00 -6.03
CA PHE A 220 -0.11 3.78 -4.79
C PHE A 220 -0.96 3.14 -3.70
N TYR A 221 -0.36 2.91 -2.53
CA TYR A 221 -1.04 2.34 -1.35
C TYR A 221 -0.67 3.07 -0.08
N GLU A 222 -1.48 4.06 0.28
CA GLU A 222 -1.30 4.82 1.53
C GLU A 222 -1.39 3.95 2.79
N HIS A 223 -2.21 2.89 2.79
CA HIS A 223 -2.39 2.04 3.98
C HIS A 223 -1.16 1.19 4.34
N TRP A 224 -0.12 1.20 3.51
CA TRP A 224 1.16 0.52 3.77
C TRP A 224 2.24 1.46 4.33
N LEU A 225 1.92 2.75 4.51
CA LEU A 225 2.85 3.74 5.03
C LEU A 225 3.24 3.54 6.50
N TYR A 226 2.62 2.63 7.24
CA TYR A 226 2.98 2.36 8.64
C TYR A 226 4.47 2.00 8.82
N LEU A 227 5.07 1.20 7.93
CA LEU A 227 6.48 0.81 8.04
C LEU A 227 7.42 1.90 7.49
N PRO A 228 7.18 2.48 6.29
CA PRO A 228 7.92 3.64 5.80
C PRO A 228 7.90 4.85 6.76
N SER A 229 6.79 5.09 7.44
CA SER A 229 6.60 6.26 8.34
C SER A 229 7.61 6.32 9.49
N ILE A 230 8.12 5.17 9.94
CA ILE A 230 9.20 5.10 10.93
C ILE A 230 10.44 5.82 10.38
N GLY A 231 10.79 5.59 9.11
CA GLY A 231 11.90 6.24 8.44
C GLY A 231 11.73 7.76 8.34
N LEU A 232 10.55 8.23 7.91
CA LEU A 232 10.23 9.66 7.86
C LEU A 232 10.28 10.32 9.24
N SER A 233 9.79 9.63 10.28
CA SER A 233 9.85 10.11 11.66
C SER A 233 11.29 10.26 12.14
N VAL A 234 12.15 9.29 11.85
CA VAL A 234 13.59 9.36 12.17
C VAL A 234 14.25 10.53 11.42
N CYS A 235 13.91 10.76 10.16
CA CYS A 235 14.37 11.94 9.42
C CYS A 235 13.94 13.25 10.09
N GLY A 236 12.66 13.38 10.47
CA GLY A 236 12.14 14.55 11.16
C GLY A 236 12.87 14.84 12.48
N LEU A 237 13.08 13.81 13.30
CA LEU A 237 13.85 13.93 14.54
C LEU A 237 15.31 14.33 14.29
N ALA A 238 15.94 13.79 13.26
CA ALA A 238 17.29 14.14 12.87
C ALA A 238 17.41 15.62 12.46
N ILE A 239 16.46 16.11 11.66
CA ILE A 239 16.37 17.53 11.26
C ILE A 239 16.17 18.43 12.49
N LEU A 240 15.20 18.10 13.36
CA LEU A 240 14.93 18.87 14.59
C LEU A 240 16.15 18.94 15.51
N ARG A 241 16.95 17.87 15.57
CA ARG A 241 18.20 17.84 16.32
C ARG A 241 19.24 18.79 15.73
N VAL A 242 19.40 18.84 14.41
CA VAL A 242 20.33 19.75 13.73
C VAL A 242 19.92 21.20 13.93
N ILE A 243 18.63 21.52 13.74
CA ILE A 243 18.08 22.87 13.97
C ILE A 243 18.29 23.27 15.44
N GLY A 244 17.98 22.37 16.37
CA GLY A 244 18.19 22.62 17.79
C GLY A 244 19.65 22.88 18.14
N ALA A 245 20.57 22.10 17.60
CA ALA A 245 22.00 22.31 17.82
C ALA A 245 22.46 23.68 17.28
N ALA A 246 21.97 24.10 16.11
CA ALA A 246 22.26 25.42 15.55
C ALA A 246 21.77 26.55 16.48
N ILE A 247 20.52 26.46 16.98
CA ILE A 247 19.93 27.44 17.91
C ILE A 247 20.71 27.49 19.24
N PHE A 248 21.00 26.34 19.84
CA PHE A 248 21.71 26.29 21.13
C PHE A 248 23.18 26.70 21.05
N SER A 249 23.81 26.56 19.88
CA SER A 249 25.21 27.00 19.67
C SER A 249 25.36 28.50 19.44
N ASN A 250 24.28 29.21 19.08
CA ASN A 250 24.35 30.63 18.75
C ASN A 250 23.90 31.50 19.93
N LYS A 251 24.83 32.27 20.50
CA LYS A 251 24.56 33.20 21.62
C LYS A 251 23.56 34.30 21.26
N GLN A 252 23.46 34.70 20.00
CA GLN A 252 22.48 35.71 19.55
C GLN A 252 21.03 35.19 19.57
N LEU A 253 20.86 33.87 19.53
CA LEU A 253 19.55 33.21 19.57
C LEU A 253 19.22 32.70 20.98
N ALA A 254 19.88 33.21 22.03
CA ALA A 254 19.64 32.81 23.42
C ALA A 254 18.17 32.99 23.86
N PHE A 255 17.48 34.01 23.33
CA PHE A 255 16.05 34.21 23.60
C PHE A 255 15.18 33.05 23.08
N LEU A 256 15.56 32.44 21.94
CA LEU A 256 14.87 31.27 21.40
C LEU A 256 15.16 29.99 22.20
N GLN A 257 16.22 29.93 23.01
CA GLN A 257 16.59 28.71 23.72
C GLN A 257 15.55 28.31 24.79
N LYS A 258 15.02 29.29 25.52
CA LYS A 258 13.97 29.07 26.53
C LYS A 258 12.66 28.62 25.85
N SER A 259 12.26 29.33 24.79
CA SER A 259 11.10 28.96 23.97
C SER A 259 11.29 27.61 23.29
N TYR A 260 12.50 27.24 22.87
CA TYR A 260 12.76 26.00 22.14
C TYR A 260 12.62 24.74 23.02
N ALA A 261 12.98 24.83 24.30
CA ALA A 261 12.71 23.74 25.25
C ALA A 261 11.20 23.50 25.42
N GLU A 262 10.41 24.57 25.49
CA GLU A 262 8.95 24.56 25.51
C GLU A 262 8.36 24.04 24.17
N PHE A 263 8.86 24.54 23.03
CA PHE A 263 8.43 24.12 21.69
C PHE A 263 8.66 22.63 21.42
N ARG A 264 9.76 22.04 21.93
CA ARG A 264 10.03 20.60 21.78
C ARG A 264 8.94 19.72 22.41
N VAL A 265 8.15 20.24 23.34
CA VAL A 265 7.03 19.53 23.98
C VAL A 265 5.70 19.98 23.37
N TYR A 266 5.49 21.29 23.23
CA TYR A 266 4.23 21.84 22.73
C TYR A 266 3.99 21.54 21.24
N VAL A 267 5.03 21.51 20.41
CA VAL A 267 4.87 21.22 18.96
C VAL A 267 4.41 19.78 18.73
N PRO A 268 5.04 18.73 19.29
CA PRO A 268 4.49 17.38 19.22
C PRO A 268 3.08 17.28 19.83
N GLY A 269 2.83 17.94 20.96
CA GLY A 269 1.49 17.99 21.57
C GLY A 269 0.43 18.57 20.64
N LEU A 270 0.72 19.72 20.02
CA LEU A 270 -0.17 20.36 19.04
C LEU A 270 -0.38 19.48 17.80
N ILE A 271 0.70 18.86 17.29
CA ILE A 271 0.59 17.89 16.18
C ILE A 271 -0.34 16.75 16.58
N LEU A 272 -0.20 16.17 17.77
CA LEU A 272 -1.09 15.11 18.24
C LEU A 272 -2.54 15.57 18.38
N VAL A 273 -2.79 16.78 18.87
CA VAL A 273 -4.14 17.36 18.95
C VAL A 273 -4.73 17.55 17.55
N VAL A 274 -3.96 18.11 16.61
CA VAL A 274 -4.40 18.27 15.22
C VAL A 274 -4.70 16.90 14.59
N LEU A 275 -3.79 15.93 14.73
CA LEU A 275 -3.99 14.57 14.23
C LEU A 275 -5.21 13.91 14.85
N PHE A 276 -5.47 14.10 16.15
CA PHE A 276 -6.66 13.60 16.83
C PHE A 276 -7.95 14.12 16.18
N PHE A 277 -8.07 15.43 15.96
CA PHE A 277 -9.24 16.01 15.30
C PHE A 277 -9.35 15.58 13.83
N LEU A 278 -8.23 15.48 13.11
CA LEU A 278 -8.21 14.96 11.75
C LEU A 278 -8.68 13.50 11.70
N THR A 279 -8.28 12.67 12.66
CA THR A 279 -8.75 11.28 12.77
C THR A 279 -10.26 11.21 13.03
N ILE A 280 -10.80 12.04 13.93
CA ILE A 280 -12.25 12.11 14.15
C ILE A 280 -12.99 12.51 12.86
N ARG A 281 -12.52 13.56 12.19
CA ARG A 281 -13.08 14.02 10.91
C ARG A 281 -13.02 12.90 9.86
N GLN A 282 -11.90 12.21 9.75
CA GLN A 282 -11.72 11.14 8.78
C GLN A 282 -12.64 9.97 9.06
N ASN A 283 -12.76 9.53 10.31
CA ASN A 283 -13.70 8.48 10.72
C ASN A 283 -15.15 8.88 10.43
N TYR A 284 -15.51 10.15 10.62
CA TYR A 284 -16.83 10.64 10.24
C TYR A 284 -17.06 10.54 8.72
N LEU A 285 -16.10 10.98 7.90
CA LEU A 285 -16.22 10.92 6.44
C LEU A 285 -16.25 9.49 5.89
N TRP A 286 -15.43 8.60 6.46
CA TRP A 286 -15.23 7.23 5.96
C TRP A 286 -16.15 6.20 6.63
N GLY A 287 -16.79 6.55 7.73
CA GLY A 287 -17.71 5.65 8.45
C GLY A 287 -19.05 5.42 7.75
N ASP A 288 -19.31 6.07 6.61
CA ASP A 288 -20.52 5.90 5.83
C ASP A 288 -20.19 5.91 4.34
N GLN A 289 -20.61 4.88 3.61
CA GLN A 289 -20.21 4.68 2.22
C GLN A 289 -20.64 5.81 1.28
N GLU A 290 -21.85 6.35 1.47
CA GLU A 290 -22.34 7.47 0.66
C GLU A 290 -21.48 8.71 0.88
N ARG A 291 -21.24 9.09 2.15
CA ARG A 291 -20.35 10.22 2.48
C ARG A 291 -18.93 10.00 1.96
N PHE A 292 -18.43 8.78 2.08
CA PHE A 292 -17.10 8.40 1.63
C PHE A 292 -16.92 8.59 0.12
N PHE A 293 -17.81 8.04 -0.71
CA PHE A 293 -17.72 8.20 -2.16
C PHE A 293 -18.06 9.62 -2.61
N ALA A 294 -19.06 10.28 -2.00
CA ALA A 294 -19.39 11.68 -2.30
C ALA A 294 -18.25 12.65 -1.97
N TYR A 295 -17.50 12.39 -0.89
CA TYR A 295 -16.31 13.15 -0.56
C TYR A 295 -15.17 12.90 -1.55
N THR A 296 -14.94 11.64 -1.93
CA THR A 296 -13.88 11.25 -2.88
C THR A 296 -14.12 11.83 -4.28
N LEU A 297 -15.38 11.94 -4.73
CA LEU A 297 -15.74 12.56 -6.01
C LEU A 297 -15.28 14.03 -6.16
N ARG A 298 -14.98 14.72 -5.06
CA ARG A 298 -14.42 16.08 -5.11
C ARG A 298 -12.99 16.12 -5.67
N PHE A 299 -12.30 14.99 -5.67
CA PHE A 299 -10.91 14.86 -6.11
C PHE A 299 -10.77 14.13 -7.44
N SER A 300 -11.63 13.13 -7.70
CA SER A 300 -11.59 12.33 -8.91
C SER A 300 -13.01 12.00 -9.38
N GLN A 301 -13.28 12.23 -10.66
CA GLN A 301 -14.58 12.01 -11.29
C GLN A 301 -14.47 10.78 -12.19
N SER A 302 -14.77 9.60 -11.65
CA SER A 302 -14.65 8.33 -12.37
C SER A 302 -15.93 7.53 -12.34
N ALA A 303 -16.17 6.74 -13.40
CA ALA A 303 -17.33 5.87 -13.50
C ALA A 303 -17.46 4.92 -12.29
N ARG A 304 -16.32 4.41 -11.79
CA ARG A 304 -16.25 3.59 -10.58
C ARG A 304 -16.76 4.31 -9.33
N LEU A 305 -16.35 5.56 -9.10
CA LEU A 305 -16.79 6.30 -7.92
C LEU A 305 -18.28 6.64 -7.98
N TYR A 306 -18.78 7.03 -9.17
CA TYR A 306 -20.21 7.25 -9.38
C TYR A 306 -21.04 5.97 -9.19
N ASN A 307 -20.58 4.84 -9.74
CA ASN A 307 -21.20 3.53 -9.54
C ASN A 307 -21.29 3.15 -8.05
N ASN A 308 -20.20 3.32 -7.31
CA ASN A 308 -20.15 2.94 -5.90
C ASN A 308 -20.98 3.89 -5.02
N LEU A 309 -21.01 5.19 -5.34
CA LEU A 309 -21.91 6.14 -4.67
C LEU A 309 -23.37 5.77 -4.92
N ALA A 310 -23.73 5.44 -6.17
CA ALA A 310 -25.07 5.03 -6.55
C ALA A 310 -25.52 3.78 -5.79
N MET A 311 -24.64 2.77 -5.69
CA MET A 311 -24.90 1.55 -4.93
C MET A 311 -25.15 1.86 -3.44
N ALA A 312 -24.29 2.67 -2.82
CA ALA A 312 -24.45 3.07 -1.41
C ALA A 312 -25.73 3.87 -1.15
N GLN A 313 -26.20 4.65 -2.14
CA GLN A 313 -27.46 5.38 -2.07
C GLN A 313 -28.66 4.44 -2.24
N ALA A 314 -28.58 3.48 -3.15
CA ALA A 314 -29.62 2.49 -3.37
C ALA A 314 -29.85 1.60 -2.14
N GLU A 315 -28.78 1.16 -1.48
CA GLU A 315 -28.85 0.42 -0.22
C GLU A 315 -29.57 1.20 0.90
N LYS A 316 -29.54 2.53 0.84
CA LYS A 316 -30.25 3.44 1.75
C LYS A 316 -31.66 3.81 1.29
N GLY A 317 -32.16 3.22 0.20
CA GLY A 317 -33.47 3.53 -0.37
C GLY A 317 -33.54 4.82 -1.19
N LYS A 318 -32.41 5.51 -1.43
CA LYS A 318 -32.34 6.78 -2.18
C LYS A 318 -32.28 6.53 -3.69
N MET A 319 -33.31 5.90 -4.23
CA MET A 319 -33.31 5.36 -5.60
C MET A 319 -33.15 6.42 -6.68
N THR A 320 -33.79 7.60 -6.56
CA THR A 320 -33.65 8.68 -7.55
C THR A 320 -32.20 9.15 -7.68
N GLN A 321 -31.51 9.37 -6.55
CA GLN A 321 -30.10 9.79 -6.55
C GLN A 321 -29.18 8.70 -7.08
N ALA A 322 -29.48 7.44 -6.76
CA ALA A 322 -28.73 6.30 -7.27
C ALA A 322 -28.81 6.23 -8.80
N VAL A 323 -30.01 6.37 -9.38
CA VAL A 323 -30.21 6.36 -10.84
C VAL A 323 -29.43 7.49 -11.52
N GLU A 324 -29.49 8.72 -11.00
CA GLU A 324 -28.70 9.84 -11.52
C GLU A 324 -27.19 9.56 -11.52
N ASN A 325 -26.68 8.94 -10.45
CA ASN A 325 -25.26 8.61 -10.35
C ASN A 325 -24.87 7.42 -11.24
N TYR A 326 -25.75 6.42 -11.44
CA TYR A 326 -25.51 5.37 -12.44
C TYR A 326 -25.49 5.92 -13.86
N GLN A 327 -26.36 6.88 -14.18
CA GLN A 327 -26.36 7.56 -15.49
C GLN A 327 -25.04 8.29 -15.72
N LYS A 328 -24.57 9.07 -14.74
CA LYS A 328 -23.24 9.71 -14.81
C LYS A 328 -22.11 8.69 -14.97
N ALA A 329 -22.19 7.56 -14.28
CA ALA A 329 -21.19 6.50 -14.41
C ALA A 329 -21.15 5.93 -15.85
N LEU A 330 -22.32 5.71 -16.45
CA LEU A 330 -22.46 5.22 -17.84
C LEU A 330 -22.06 6.28 -18.88
N GLU A 331 -22.31 7.57 -18.62
CA GLU A 331 -21.82 8.66 -19.47
C GLU A 331 -20.29 8.70 -19.52
N ILE A 332 -19.62 8.43 -18.40
CA ILE A 332 -18.16 8.40 -18.31
C ILE A 332 -17.60 7.11 -18.94
N SER A 333 -18.24 5.96 -18.67
CA SER A 333 -17.78 4.68 -19.17
C SER A 333 -18.96 3.78 -19.55
N PRO A 334 -19.43 3.84 -20.81
CA PRO A 334 -20.58 3.05 -21.27
C PRO A 334 -20.28 1.56 -21.35
N ASN A 335 -18.99 1.18 -21.38
CA ASN A 335 -18.53 -0.20 -21.48
C ASN A 335 -18.10 -0.78 -20.11
N TYR A 336 -18.68 -0.31 -19.02
CA TYR A 336 -18.34 -0.80 -17.68
C TYR A 336 -19.40 -1.79 -17.15
N PRO A 337 -19.19 -3.12 -17.29
CA PRO A 337 -20.22 -4.13 -17.06
C PRO A 337 -20.75 -4.14 -15.62
N GLN A 338 -19.92 -3.78 -14.64
CA GLN A 338 -20.29 -3.66 -13.22
C GLN A 338 -21.44 -2.66 -13.01
N ILE A 339 -21.54 -1.60 -13.82
CA ILE A 339 -22.63 -0.62 -13.67
C ILE A 339 -23.97 -1.28 -14.01
N TYR A 340 -24.06 -1.94 -15.17
CA TYR A 340 -25.28 -2.62 -15.59
C TYR A 340 -25.66 -3.73 -14.60
N HIS A 341 -24.69 -4.49 -14.11
CA HIS A 341 -24.90 -5.48 -13.05
C HIS A 341 -25.53 -4.88 -11.79
N ASN A 342 -25.02 -3.75 -11.32
CA ASN A 342 -25.54 -3.10 -10.11
C ASN A 342 -26.95 -2.52 -10.30
N ILE A 343 -27.24 -1.96 -11.48
CA ILE A 343 -28.61 -1.57 -11.85
C ILE A 343 -29.53 -2.80 -11.83
N GLY A 344 -29.09 -3.93 -12.39
CA GLY A 344 -29.82 -5.20 -12.34
C GLY A 344 -30.10 -5.67 -10.91
N ASN A 345 -29.13 -5.58 -10.00
CA ASN A 345 -29.32 -5.92 -8.57
C ASN A 345 -30.41 -5.06 -7.93
N ILE A 346 -30.43 -3.77 -8.22
CA ILE A 346 -31.43 -2.84 -7.66
C ILE A 346 -32.82 -3.15 -8.18
N LEU A 347 -32.95 -3.37 -9.49
CA LEU A 347 -34.22 -3.72 -10.13
C LEU A 347 -34.76 -5.05 -9.61
N ALA A 348 -33.90 -6.05 -9.43
CA ALA A 348 -34.28 -7.33 -8.85
C ALA A 348 -34.80 -7.16 -7.41
N ASN A 349 -34.14 -6.34 -6.59
CA ASN A 349 -34.57 -6.04 -5.23
C ASN A 349 -35.92 -5.27 -5.19
N GLN A 350 -36.25 -4.54 -6.26
CA GLN A 350 -37.54 -3.86 -6.42
C GLN A 350 -38.63 -4.78 -7.02
N GLY A 351 -38.32 -6.04 -7.33
CA GLY A 351 -39.24 -6.99 -7.96
C GLY A 351 -39.40 -6.80 -9.48
N GLN A 352 -38.65 -5.89 -10.10
CA GLN A 352 -38.64 -5.69 -11.55
C GLN A 352 -37.73 -6.71 -12.23
N LEU A 353 -38.10 -7.99 -12.14
CA LEU A 353 -37.25 -9.12 -12.53
C LEU A 353 -36.91 -9.15 -14.03
N GLU A 354 -37.86 -8.79 -14.88
CA GLU A 354 -37.66 -8.74 -16.34
C GLU A 354 -36.64 -7.66 -16.71
N ASN A 355 -36.78 -6.45 -16.15
CA ASN A 355 -35.81 -5.37 -16.35
C ASN A 355 -34.44 -5.75 -15.79
N ALA A 356 -34.40 -6.37 -14.61
CA ALA A 356 -33.16 -6.84 -14.00
C ALA A 356 -32.42 -7.84 -14.91
N LEU A 357 -33.14 -8.80 -15.49
CA LEU A 357 -32.58 -9.75 -16.45
C LEU A 357 -31.96 -9.03 -17.65
N GLN A 358 -32.65 -8.04 -18.24
CA GLN A 358 -32.10 -7.26 -19.35
C GLN A 358 -30.79 -6.55 -18.99
N TYR A 359 -30.70 -5.98 -17.79
CA TYR A 359 -29.47 -5.32 -17.33
C TYR A 359 -28.32 -6.31 -17.05
N TYR A 360 -28.61 -7.51 -16.54
CA TYR A 360 -27.57 -8.54 -16.40
C TYR A 360 -27.09 -9.06 -17.74
N LEU A 361 -28.00 -9.27 -18.70
CA LEU A 361 -27.64 -9.64 -20.08
C LEU A 361 -26.80 -8.54 -20.73
N LYS A 362 -27.13 -7.25 -20.50
CA LYS A 362 -26.34 -6.14 -21.00
C LYS A 362 -24.93 -6.10 -20.40
N ALA A 363 -24.78 -6.43 -19.12
CA ALA A 363 -23.45 -6.57 -18.50
C ALA A 363 -22.61 -7.66 -19.18
N ILE A 364 -23.22 -8.80 -19.52
CA ILE A 364 -22.57 -9.90 -20.25
C ILE A 364 -22.25 -9.50 -21.70
N GLU A 365 -23.14 -8.77 -22.36
CA GLU A 365 -22.91 -8.28 -23.74
C GLU A 365 -21.75 -7.28 -23.78
N VAL A 366 -21.66 -6.39 -22.80
CA VAL A 366 -20.60 -5.37 -22.69
C VAL A 366 -19.25 -6.02 -22.40
N ASP A 367 -19.24 -7.04 -21.55
CA ASP A 367 -18.05 -7.85 -21.26
C ASP A 367 -18.44 -9.31 -20.99
N PRO A 368 -18.26 -10.20 -21.99
CA PRO A 368 -18.58 -11.61 -21.83
C PRO A 368 -17.72 -12.34 -20.78
N THR A 369 -16.60 -11.75 -20.35
CA THR A 369 -15.74 -12.32 -19.31
C THR A 369 -16.17 -11.89 -17.90
N PHE A 370 -17.15 -10.99 -17.78
CA PHE A 370 -17.69 -10.54 -16.49
C PHE A 370 -18.58 -11.61 -15.84
N THR A 371 -17.93 -12.57 -15.18
CA THR A 371 -18.55 -13.78 -14.59
C THR A 371 -19.67 -13.50 -13.59
N PHE A 372 -19.64 -12.37 -12.87
CA PHE A 372 -20.59 -12.09 -11.78
C PHE A 372 -22.05 -11.96 -12.24
N SER A 373 -22.29 -11.57 -13.50
CA SER A 373 -23.65 -11.43 -14.04
C SER A 373 -24.28 -12.74 -14.47
N TYR A 374 -23.50 -13.75 -14.85
CA TYR A 374 -24.02 -15.02 -15.37
C TYR A 374 -24.95 -15.75 -14.39
N PRO A 375 -24.59 -15.98 -13.11
CA PRO A 375 -25.46 -16.67 -12.18
C PRO A 375 -26.77 -15.91 -11.91
N LYS A 376 -26.69 -14.57 -11.83
CA LYS A 376 -27.86 -13.71 -11.59
C LYS A 376 -28.80 -13.74 -12.80
N ALA A 377 -28.26 -13.62 -14.01
CA ALA A 377 -29.01 -13.72 -15.25
C ALA A 377 -29.67 -15.10 -15.39
N MET A 378 -28.92 -16.19 -15.19
CA MET A 378 -29.44 -17.57 -15.28
C MET A 378 -30.58 -17.82 -14.29
N MET A 379 -30.41 -17.38 -13.04
CA MET A 379 -31.42 -17.55 -12.01
C MET A 379 -32.73 -16.84 -12.40
N LEU A 380 -32.65 -15.61 -12.90
CA LEU A 380 -33.84 -14.86 -13.32
C LEU A 380 -34.44 -15.40 -14.61
N ALA A 381 -33.63 -15.79 -15.61
CA ALA A 381 -34.13 -16.38 -16.86
C ALA A 381 -34.92 -17.66 -16.59
N ASN A 382 -34.42 -18.53 -15.72
CA ASN A 382 -35.12 -19.75 -15.31
C ASN A 382 -36.40 -19.43 -14.52
N GLY A 383 -36.34 -18.49 -13.58
CA GLY A 383 -37.50 -18.08 -12.78
C GLY A 383 -38.61 -17.40 -13.59
N LEU A 384 -38.24 -16.74 -14.69
CA LEU A 384 -39.17 -16.14 -15.67
C LEU A 384 -39.59 -17.10 -16.78
N HIS A 385 -39.09 -18.34 -16.76
CA HIS A 385 -39.29 -19.34 -17.82
C HIS A 385 -38.85 -18.87 -19.23
N ASP A 386 -37.85 -18.00 -19.31
CA ASP A 386 -37.27 -17.51 -20.56
C ASP A 386 -36.15 -18.45 -21.03
N ALA A 387 -36.54 -19.51 -21.72
CA ALA A 387 -35.60 -20.50 -22.28
C ALA A 387 -34.62 -19.86 -23.29
N SER A 388 -35.06 -18.83 -24.03
CA SER A 388 -34.20 -18.16 -25.01
C SER A 388 -33.07 -17.39 -24.33
N ALA A 389 -33.36 -16.70 -23.23
CA ALA A 389 -32.34 -16.04 -22.43
C ALA A 389 -31.37 -17.04 -21.80
N SER A 390 -31.88 -18.14 -21.23
CA SER A 390 -31.03 -19.19 -20.64
C SER A 390 -30.07 -19.81 -21.66
N ASP A 391 -30.53 -20.11 -22.87
CA ASP A 391 -29.69 -20.67 -23.93
C ASP A 391 -28.59 -19.69 -24.36
N LYS A 392 -28.91 -18.41 -24.53
CA LYS A 392 -27.93 -17.35 -24.87
C LYS A 392 -26.86 -17.18 -23.80
N ILE A 393 -27.25 -17.23 -22.53
CA ILE A 393 -26.30 -17.11 -21.42
C ILE A 393 -25.36 -18.32 -21.40
N LEU A 394 -25.88 -19.53 -21.64
CA LEU A 394 -25.04 -20.73 -21.71
C LEU A 394 -24.12 -20.74 -22.93
N GLU A 395 -24.58 -20.26 -24.09
CA GLU A 395 -23.76 -20.10 -25.29
C GLU A 395 -22.57 -19.17 -25.00
N SER A 396 -22.84 -17.98 -24.48
CA SER A 396 -21.79 -17.03 -24.09
C SER A 396 -20.86 -17.61 -23.02
N ALA A 397 -21.38 -18.34 -22.04
CA ALA A 397 -20.57 -18.99 -21.01
C ALA A 397 -19.64 -20.08 -21.60
N ASN A 398 -20.11 -20.88 -22.56
CA ASN A 398 -19.27 -21.90 -23.20
C ASN A 398 -18.16 -21.27 -24.05
N GLU A 399 -18.38 -20.08 -24.62
CA GLU A 399 -17.41 -19.39 -25.47
C GLU A 399 -16.35 -18.64 -24.64
N TYR A 400 -16.75 -17.93 -23.58
CA TYR A 400 -15.88 -16.99 -22.88
C TYR A 400 -15.43 -17.43 -21.48
N LEU A 401 -16.10 -18.40 -20.86
CA LEU A 401 -15.79 -18.83 -19.48
C LEU A 401 -15.08 -20.19 -19.44
N SER A 402 -14.42 -20.47 -18.32
CA SER A 402 -13.78 -21.77 -18.09
C SER A 402 -14.83 -22.90 -18.06
N PRO A 403 -14.48 -24.13 -18.49
CA PRO A 403 -15.38 -25.27 -18.42
C PRO A 403 -15.96 -25.52 -17.03
N GLU A 404 -15.17 -25.26 -15.98
CA GLU A 404 -15.59 -25.37 -14.57
C GLU A 404 -16.68 -24.35 -14.22
N SER A 405 -16.47 -23.08 -14.58
CA SER A 405 -17.45 -22.00 -14.36
C SER A 405 -18.76 -22.29 -15.10
N THR A 406 -18.67 -22.77 -16.34
CA THR A 406 -19.83 -23.10 -17.15
C THR A 406 -20.58 -24.32 -16.63
N GLN A 407 -19.88 -25.32 -16.10
CA GLN A 407 -20.51 -26.47 -15.45
C GLN A 407 -21.23 -26.07 -14.16
N MET A 408 -20.69 -25.12 -13.39
CA MET A 408 -21.36 -24.57 -12.21
C MET A 408 -22.68 -23.86 -12.59
N LEU A 409 -22.69 -23.11 -13.69
CA LEU A 409 -23.90 -22.45 -14.19
C LEU A 409 -24.98 -23.48 -14.57
N LYS A 410 -24.62 -24.54 -15.31
CA LYS A 410 -25.54 -25.63 -15.70
C LYS A 410 -26.10 -26.44 -14.52
N THR A 411 -25.33 -26.57 -13.45
CA THR A 411 -25.78 -27.29 -12.24
C THR A 411 -26.63 -26.42 -11.33
N SER A 412 -26.43 -25.09 -11.35
CA SER A 412 -27.31 -24.14 -10.66
C SER A 412 -28.68 -23.96 -11.34
N SER A 413 -28.82 -24.31 -12.62
CA SER A 413 -30.10 -24.25 -13.34
C SER A 413 -31.00 -25.47 -13.14
N THR A 414 -30.51 -26.53 -12.48
CA THR A 414 -31.22 -27.81 -12.30
C THR A 414 -31.71 -28.05 -10.87
N ARG A 415 -31.42 -27.13 -9.93
CA ARG A 415 -31.99 -27.08 -8.57
C ARG A 415 -32.90 -25.88 -8.47
#